data_AF-A0A370KWW2-F1
#
_entry.id   AF-A0A370KWW2-F1
#
_cell.length_a   1.000
_cell.length_b   1.000
_cell.length_c   1.000
_cell.angle_alpha   90.00
_cell.angle_beta   90.00
_cell.angle_gamma   90.00
#
_symmetry.space_group_name_H-M   'P 1'
#
loop_
_entity.id
_entity.type
_entity.pdbx_description
1 polymer ?
#
loop_
_entity_poly.entity_id
_entity_poly.type
_entity_poly.pdbx_seq_one_letter_code
_entity_poly.pdbx_strand_id
1 'polypeptide(L)'
;MAMVPVIGCPPPLTTPASGVYLFSEGGEHLYVGRSNRLRKRYFLHCRPGSQQNQASFAFRLAREATQQLEASYTKDGGRKQMVLQDGFRTAFEEAKARIRRMSYRFVEEADQTRQALLELYVSIALETPYNDFNTH
;
A
#
# COMPACT_ATOMS: atom_id res chain seq x y z
N MET A 1 -14.05 18.93 -8.72
CA MET A 1 -14.11 18.80 -7.25
C MET A 1 -13.19 17.68 -6.82
N ALA A 2 -12.45 17.84 -5.72
CA ALA A 2 -11.62 16.76 -5.18
C ALA A 2 -12.53 15.63 -4.68
N MET A 3 -12.09 14.38 -4.85
CA MET A 3 -12.85 13.23 -4.36
C MET A 3 -12.96 13.23 -2.83
N VAL A 4 -14.09 12.76 -2.31
CA VAL A 4 -14.24 12.47 -0.88
C VAL A 4 -13.52 11.15 -0.57
N PRO A 5 -12.63 11.09 0.43
CA PRO A 5 -11.95 9.85 0.79
C PRO A 5 -12.93 8.80 1.32
N VAL A 6 -12.65 7.53 1.02
CA VAL A 6 -13.32 6.40 1.67
C VAL A 6 -12.57 6.04 2.95
N ILE A 7 -13.25 5.95 4.09
CA ILE A 7 -12.61 5.71 5.40
C ILE A 7 -13.27 4.52 6.09
N GLY A 8 -12.47 3.58 6.59
CA GLY A 8 -12.94 2.49 7.47
C GLY A 8 -13.86 1.46 6.82
N CYS A 9 -14.24 1.63 5.56
CA CYS A 9 -15.09 0.73 4.80
C CYS A 9 -14.48 0.43 3.43
N PRO A 10 -14.90 -0.67 2.77
CA PRO A 10 -14.50 -0.91 1.39
C PRO A 10 -14.92 0.24 0.47
N PRO A 11 -14.12 0.58 -0.56
CA PRO A 11 -14.54 1.49 -1.64
C PRO A 11 -15.90 1.08 -2.21
N PRO A 12 -16.73 1.97 -2.79
CA PRO A 12 -18.04 1.63 -3.34
C PRO A 12 -17.95 0.72 -4.58
N LEU A 13 -19.05 0.08 -4.99
CA LEU A 13 -19.05 -0.79 -6.19
C LEU A 13 -18.87 0.02 -7.48
N THR A 14 -19.18 1.32 -7.44
CA THR A 14 -18.95 2.30 -8.49
C THR A 14 -17.49 2.76 -8.60
N THR A 15 -16.58 2.21 -7.79
CA THR A 15 -15.13 2.50 -7.91
C THR A 15 -14.67 2.13 -9.33
N PRO A 16 -13.94 3.01 -10.04
CA PRO A 16 -13.38 2.70 -11.35
C PRO A 16 -12.54 1.42 -11.33
N ALA A 17 -12.47 0.74 -12.47
CA ALA A 17 -11.71 -0.51 -12.56
C ALA A 17 -10.20 -0.26 -12.35
N SER A 18 -9.65 0.73 -13.05
CA SER A 18 -8.22 1.00 -13.14
C SER A 18 -7.85 2.44 -12.80
N GLY A 19 -6.64 2.63 -12.27
CA GLY A 19 -6.12 3.96 -11.99
C GLY A 19 -5.07 3.98 -10.89
N VAL A 20 -4.91 5.15 -10.27
CA VAL A 20 -3.98 5.41 -9.17
C VAL A 20 -4.77 5.59 -7.88
N TYR A 21 -4.23 5.08 -6.77
CA TYR A 21 -4.80 5.21 -5.43
C TYR A 21 -3.79 5.72 -4.42
N LEU A 22 -4.31 6.28 -3.32
CA LEU A 22 -3.55 6.90 -2.25
C LEU A 22 -4.14 6.47 -0.89
N PHE A 23 -3.28 6.04 0.02
CA PHE A 23 -3.59 5.90 1.44
C PHE A 23 -3.07 7.09 2.23
N SER A 24 -3.87 7.59 3.16
CA SER A 24 -3.53 8.73 4.02
C SER A 24 -4.02 8.49 5.45
N GLU A 25 -3.28 8.98 6.43
CA GLU A 25 -3.61 8.89 7.86
C GLU A 25 -3.29 10.22 8.54
N GLY A 26 -4.17 10.71 9.42
CA GLY A 26 -3.91 11.94 10.17
C GLY A 26 -3.70 13.21 9.32
N GLY A 27 -4.08 13.21 8.05
CA GLY A 27 -3.79 14.30 7.11
C GLY A 27 -2.54 14.10 6.26
N GLU A 28 -1.70 13.11 6.59
CA GLU A 28 -0.47 12.78 5.87
C GLU A 28 -0.71 11.79 4.73
N HIS A 29 0.02 11.96 3.63
CA HIS A 29 -0.03 11.09 2.47
C HIS A 29 1.06 10.02 2.57
N LEU A 30 0.68 8.76 2.71
CA LEU A 30 1.63 7.72 3.11
C LEU A 30 2.08 6.83 1.96
N TYR A 31 1.14 6.40 1.12
CA TYR A 31 1.42 5.42 0.08
C TYR A 31 0.54 5.60 -1.14
N VAL A 32 1.18 5.70 -2.30
CA VAL A 32 0.56 5.72 -3.62
C VAL A 32 0.75 4.37 -4.27
N GLY A 33 -0.23 3.92 -5.05
CA GLY A 33 0.01 2.85 -6.00
C GLY A 33 -0.93 2.89 -7.20
N ARG A 34 -0.66 2.07 -8.20
CA ARG A 34 -1.59 1.86 -9.33
C ARG A 34 -2.18 0.45 -9.38
N SER A 35 -3.31 0.30 -10.06
CA SER A 35 -3.94 -1.01 -10.26
C SER A 35 -4.94 -0.98 -11.40
N ASN A 36 -5.10 -2.12 -12.08
CA ASN A 36 -6.22 -2.39 -12.98
C ASN A 36 -7.45 -2.98 -12.27
N ARG A 37 -7.41 -3.05 -10.93
CA ARG A 37 -8.51 -3.55 -10.08
C ARG A 37 -8.51 -2.79 -8.75
N LEU A 38 -8.78 -1.49 -8.77
CA LEU A 38 -8.66 -0.57 -7.61
C LEU A 38 -9.35 -1.12 -6.34
N ARG A 39 -10.64 -1.45 -6.44
CA ARG A 39 -11.40 -2.02 -5.32
C ARG A 39 -10.77 -3.31 -4.77
N LYS A 40 -10.29 -4.21 -5.64
CA LYS A 40 -9.60 -5.43 -5.22
C LYS A 40 -8.27 -5.10 -4.55
N ARG A 41 -7.52 -4.12 -5.06
CA ARG A 41 -6.23 -3.71 -4.53
C ARG A 41 -6.34 -3.13 -3.12
N TYR A 42 -7.40 -2.38 -2.83
CA TYR A 42 -7.73 -1.97 -1.45
C TYR A 42 -7.78 -3.17 -0.50
N PHE A 43 -8.59 -4.19 -0.83
CA PHE A 43 -8.69 -5.39 0.00
C PHE A 43 -7.35 -6.12 0.14
N LEU A 44 -6.55 -6.17 -0.92
CA LEU A 44 -5.24 -6.82 -0.89
C LEU A 44 -4.26 -6.15 0.06
N HIS A 45 -4.44 -4.87 0.39
CA HIS A 45 -3.59 -4.17 1.36
C HIS A 45 -4.03 -4.33 2.81
N CYS A 46 -5.31 -4.65 3.07
CA CYS A 46 -5.87 -4.56 4.42
C CYS A 46 -6.61 -5.82 4.90
N ARG A 47 -6.83 -6.83 4.05
CA ARG A 47 -7.55 -8.05 4.46
C ARG A 47 -6.63 -8.95 5.30
N PRO A 48 -7.12 -9.56 6.39
CA PRO A 48 -6.30 -10.46 7.21
C PRO A 48 -5.64 -11.60 6.41
N GLY A 49 -6.32 -12.19 5.44
CA GLY A 49 -5.74 -13.24 4.58
C GLY A 49 -4.76 -12.76 3.49
N SER A 50 -4.48 -11.46 3.38
CA SER A 50 -3.57 -10.94 2.36
C SER A 50 -2.11 -11.24 2.70
N GLN A 51 -1.41 -11.79 1.71
CA GLN A 51 -0.01 -12.17 1.81
C GLN A 51 0.92 -10.97 1.59
N GLN A 52 2.17 -11.08 2.02
CA GLN A 52 3.22 -10.07 1.91
C GLN A 52 3.50 -9.59 0.47
N ASN A 53 3.31 -10.44 -0.54
CA ASN A 53 3.45 -10.05 -1.94
C ASN A 53 2.25 -9.25 -2.47
N GLN A 54 1.13 -9.26 -1.75
CA GLN A 54 -0.10 -8.54 -2.09
C GLN A 54 -0.21 -7.22 -1.34
N ALA A 55 0.16 -7.22 -0.05
CA ALA A 55 0.10 -6.07 0.86
C ALA A 55 1.48 -5.41 1.05
N SER A 56 2.07 -4.92 -0.04
CA SER A 56 3.41 -4.33 -0.03
C SER A 56 3.53 -3.14 0.93
N PHE A 57 2.46 -2.36 1.10
CA PHE A 57 2.44 -1.24 2.04
C PHE A 57 2.45 -1.71 3.49
N ALA A 58 1.61 -2.70 3.84
CA ALA A 58 1.61 -3.30 5.17
C ALA A 58 2.97 -3.90 5.53
N PHE A 59 3.66 -4.49 4.55
CA PHE A 59 5.00 -5.04 4.75
C PHE A 59 6.03 -3.95 5.08
N ARG A 60 5.96 -2.78 4.42
CA ARG A 60 6.84 -1.63 4.72
C ARG A 60 6.61 -1.10 6.14
N LEU A 61 5.34 -0.93 6.53
CA LEU A 61 4.97 -0.54 7.90
C LEU A 61 5.48 -1.53 8.94
N ALA A 62 5.36 -2.84 8.68
CA ALA A 62 5.85 -3.87 9.59
C ALA A 62 7.38 -3.83 9.76
N ARG A 63 8.13 -3.58 8.68
CA ARG A 63 9.60 -3.42 8.75
C ARG A 63 10.01 -2.23 9.60
N GLU A 64 9.32 -1.10 9.44
CA GLU A 64 9.55 0.09 10.25
C GLU A 64 9.25 -0.18 11.73
N ALA A 65 8.09 -0.77 12.03
CA ALA A 65 7.68 -1.11 13.40
C ALA A 65 8.63 -2.10 14.10
N THR A 66 9.25 -3.00 13.33
CA THR A 66 10.21 -4.00 13.84
C THR A 66 11.67 -3.54 13.72
N GLN A 67 11.93 -2.33 13.23
CA GLN A 67 13.27 -1.80 12.93
C GLN A 67 14.10 -2.69 11.98
N GLN A 68 13.44 -3.53 11.18
CA GLN A 68 14.07 -4.41 10.18
C GLN A 68 14.10 -3.74 8.80
N LEU A 69 14.74 -2.56 8.74
CA LEU A 69 14.71 -1.66 7.57
C LEU A 69 15.61 -2.13 6.40
N GLU A 70 16.65 -2.92 6.68
CA GLU A 70 17.60 -3.43 5.69
C GLU A 70 17.16 -4.77 5.09
N ALA A 71 17.28 -4.92 3.76
CA ALA A 71 16.94 -6.16 3.09
C ALA A 71 18.07 -7.15 3.34
N SER A 72 17.82 -8.24 4.07
CA SER A 72 18.82 -9.30 4.20
C SER A 72 18.92 -10.06 2.87
N TYR A 73 20.00 -9.84 2.12
CA TYR A 73 20.32 -10.54 0.85
C TYR A 73 20.72 -12.02 1.05
N THR A 74 20.31 -12.65 2.16
CA THR A 74 20.54 -14.07 2.43
C THR A 74 19.32 -14.89 1.98
N LYS A 75 19.55 -16.12 1.53
CA LYS A 75 18.47 -17.05 1.10
C LYS A 75 17.43 -17.30 2.20
N ASP A 76 17.81 -17.13 3.47
CA ASP A 76 16.98 -17.29 4.67
C ASP A 76 16.24 -16.00 5.10
N GLY A 77 16.38 -14.91 4.35
CA GLY A 77 15.88 -13.58 4.69
C GLY A 77 14.76 -13.04 3.78
N GLY A 78 14.22 -13.89 2.90
CA GLY A 78 13.15 -13.49 1.98
C GLY A 78 11.85 -13.11 2.71
N ARG A 79 11.03 -12.27 2.07
CA ARG A 79 9.74 -11.77 2.63
C ARG A 79 8.85 -12.87 3.24
N LYS A 80 8.87 -14.09 2.67
CA LYS A 80 8.12 -15.24 3.18
C LYS A 80 8.61 -15.69 4.56
N GLN A 81 9.92 -15.72 4.78
CA GLN A 81 10.52 -16.17 6.03
C GLN A 81 10.35 -15.11 7.13
N MET A 82 10.46 -13.83 6.79
CA MET A 82 10.23 -12.73 7.75
C MET A 82 8.84 -12.78 8.37
N VAL A 83 7.79 -13.05 7.57
CA VAL A 83 6.41 -13.16 8.07
C VAL A 83 6.18 -14.36 8.99
N LEU A 84 7.09 -15.34 9.02
CA LEU A 84 7.02 -16.45 9.97
C LEU A 84 7.55 -16.07 11.36
N GLN A 85 8.34 -15.01 11.49
CA GLN A 85 8.81 -14.50 12.77
C GLN A 85 7.63 -13.90 13.54
N ASP A 86 7.39 -14.35 14.77
CA ASP A 86 6.20 -13.98 15.53
C ASP A 86 6.04 -12.46 15.68
N GLY A 87 7.13 -11.73 15.97
CA GLY A 87 7.11 -10.27 16.08
C GLY A 87 6.75 -9.56 14.76
N PHE A 88 7.33 -10.01 13.64
CA PHE A 88 7.03 -9.44 12.33
C PHE A 88 5.61 -9.78 11.87
N ARG A 89 5.14 -11.00 12.14
CA ARG A 89 3.77 -11.42 11.83
C ARG A 89 2.75 -10.54 12.52
N THR A 90 2.93 -10.30 13.82
CA THR A 90 2.07 -9.40 14.60
C THR A 90 2.08 -7.98 14.02
N ALA A 91 3.27 -7.41 13.78
CA ALA A 91 3.40 -6.09 13.17
C ALA A 91 2.75 -6.00 11.78
N PHE A 92 2.80 -7.07 10.99
CA PHE A 92 2.17 -7.14 9.68
C PHE A 92 0.64 -7.20 9.74
N GLU A 93 0.07 -7.95 10.70
CA GLU A 93 -1.38 -7.94 10.93
C GLU A 93 -1.87 -6.57 11.44
N GLU A 94 -1.12 -5.96 12.36
CA GLU A 94 -1.40 -4.61 12.87
C GLU A 94 -1.33 -3.56 11.76
N ALA A 95 -0.33 -3.66 10.87
CA ALA A 95 -0.20 -2.79 9.71
C ALA A 95 -1.39 -2.91 8.76
N LYS A 96 -1.88 -4.12 8.47
CA LYS A 96 -3.10 -4.32 7.66
C LYS A 96 -4.34 -3.72 8.33
N ALA A 97 -4.45 -3.86 9.66
CA ALA A 97 -5.53 -3.26 10.44
C ALA A 97 -5.45 -1.72 10.45
N ARG A 98 -4.25 -1.14 10.53
CA ARG A 98 -4.00 0.30 10.40
C ARG A 98 -4.41 0.80 9.02
N ILE A 99 -3.94 0.17 7.94
CA ILE A 99 -4.30 0.53 6.56
C ILE A 99 -5.82 0.50 6.33
N ARG A 100 -6.53 -0.46 6.93
CA ARG A 100 -8.01 -0.53 6.83
C ARG A 100 -8.71 0.74 7.35
N ARG A 101 -8.11 1.43 8.31
CA ARG A 101 -8.66 2.65 8.94
C ARG A 101 -8.22 3.93 8.21
N MET A 102 -7.26 3.84 7.29
CA MET A 102 -6.75 4.97 6.54
C MET A 102 -7.81 5.53 5.57
N SER A 103 -7.63 6.79 5.20
CA SER A 103 -8.34 7.41 4.08
C SER A 103 -7.83 6.83 2.78
N TYR A 104 -8.73 6.27 1.98
CA TYR A 104 -8.45 5.75 0.65
C TYR A 104 -9.01 6.67 -0.43
N ARG A 105 -8.12 7.18 -1.27
CA ARG A 105 -8.42 8.00 -2.45
C ARG A 105 -8.00 7.26 -3.72
N PHE A 106 -8.64 7.54 -4.84
CA PHE A 106 -8.36 6.98 -6.15
C PHE A 106 -8.85 7.90 -7.28
N VAL A 107 -8.14 7.88 -8.40
CA VAL A 107 -8.52 8.54 -9.64
C VAL A 107 -8.46 7.52 -10.77
N GLU A 108 -9.44 7.59 -11.67
CA GLU A 108 -9.44 6.74 -12.86
C GLU A 108 -8.34 7.16 -13.82
N GLU A 109 -7.58 6.19 -14.28
CA GLU A 109 -6.70 6.32 -15.45
C GLU A 109 -6.59 4.93 -16.07
N ALA A 110 -7.01 4.79 -17.33
CA ALA A 110 -7.10 3.50 -18.00
C ALA A 110 -5.79 3.12 -18.70
N ASP A 111 -5.05 4.11 -19.19
CA ASP A 111 -3.80 3.87 -19.90
C ASP A 111 -2.68 3.48 -18.93
N GLN A 112 -1.98 2.38 -19.21
CA GLN A 112 -0.97 1.83 -18.30
C GLN A 112 0.25 2.75 -18.14
N THR A 113 0.61 3.46 -19.22
CA THR A 113 1.76 4.37 -19.24
C THR A 113 1.42 5.62 -18.44
N ARG A 114 0.23 6.18 -18.63
CA ARG A 114 -0.27 7.31 -17.83
C ARG A 114 -0.47 6.94 -16.38
N GLN A 115 -0.95 5.73 -16.06
CA GLN A 115 -1.01 5.25 -14.68
C GLN A 115 0.38 5.20 -14.04
N ALA A 116 1.41 4.73 -14.75
CA ALA A 116 2.78 4.69 -14.26
C ALA A 116 3.31 6.10 -13.96
N LEU A 117 3.13 7.00 -14.93
CA LEU A 117 3.55 8.39 -14.82
C LEU A 117 2.84 9.10 -13.67
N LEU A 118 1.53 8.88 -13.54
CA LEU A 118 0.72 9.48 -12.49
C LEU A 118 1.06 8.93 -11.10
N GLU A 119 1.29 7.62 -10.96
CA GLU A 119 1.76 7.03 -9.70
C GLU A 119 3.06 7.70 -9.22
N LEU A 120 4.03 7.84 -10.13
CA LEU A 120 5.30 8.51 -9.82
C LEU A 120 5.08 9.99 -9.50
N TYR A 121 4.35 10.73 -10.33
CA TYR A 121 4.05 12.14 -10.11
C TYR A 121 3.40 12.38 -8.75
N VAL A 122 2.37 11.60 -8.39
CA VAL A 122 1.66 11.75 -7.11
C VAL A 122 2.58 11.42 -5.94
N SER A 123 3.45 10.40 -6.06
CA SER A 123 4.41 10.09 -5.00
C SER A 123 5.43 11.21 -4.75
N ILE A 124 5.87 11.89 -5.82
CA ILE A 124 6.79 13.04 -5.73
C ILE A 124 6.06 14.25 -5.16
N ALA A 125 4.92 14.60 -5.74
CA ALA A 125 4.17 15.80 -5.39
C ALA A 125 3.61 15.78 -3.94
N LEU A 126 3.35 14.58 -3.40
CA LEU A 126 2.84 14.39 -2.05
C LEU A 126 3.91 13.85 -1.07
N GLU A 127 5.16 13.71 -1.52
CA GLU A 127 6.30 13.25 -0.72
C GLU A 127 6.00 11.97 0.09
N THR A 128 5.32 11.00 -0.52
CA THR A 128 4.81 9.83 0.21
C THR A 128 5.95 8.93 0.69
N PRO A 129 6.14 8.74 2.01
CA PRO A 129 7.36 8.14 2.57
C PRO A 129 7.49 6.63 2.30
N TYR A 130 6.38 5.94 1.99
CA TYR A 130 6.39 4.48 1.75
C TYR A 130 6.37 4.12 0.27
N ASN A 131 6.64 5.07 -0.62
CA ASN A 131 6.94 4.82 -2.03
C ASN A 131 8.46 4.83 -2.23
N ASP A 132 8.98 3.80 -2.91
CA ASP A 132 10.41 3.72 -3.24
C ASP A 132 10.54 3.21 -4.67
N PHE A 133 11.25 3.98 -5.49
CA PHE A 133 11.54 3.72 -6.90
C PHE A 133 13.04 3.60 -7.16
N ASN A 134 13.86 3.54 -6.09
CA ASN A 134 15.28 3.28 -6.23
C ASN A 134 15.53 1.89 -6.80
N THR A 135 16.65 1.75 -7.51
CA THR A 135 17.14 0.48 -8.03
C THR A 135 17.91 -0.24 -6.91
N HIS A 136 17.45 -1.45 -6.57
CA HIS A 136 18.05 -2.36 -5.57
C HIS A 136 18.77 -3.54 -6.22
#